data_AF-A0A0Q8DUR7-F1
#
_entry.id   AF-A0A0Q8DUR7-F1
#
_cell.length_a   1.000
_cell.length_b   1.000
_cell.length_c   1.000
_cell.angle_alpha   90.00
_cell.angle_beta   90.00
_cell.angle_gamma   90.00
#
_symmetry.space_group_name_H-M   'P 1'
#
loop_
_entity.id
_entity.type
_entity.pdbx_description
1 polymer ?
#
loop_
_entity_poly.entity_id
_entity_poly.type
_entity_poly.pdbx_seq_one_letter_code
_entity_poly.pdbx_strand_id
1 'polypeptide(L)'
;MTWANQHTVTTPEQAATIIDGVIDTGVPIAGDGAPLVSEFALMELVAVLGRSPDGGRAYVGRIIECAWRLPNIYSAVVEGRLAPWRAERIADLTRSLNAEAAAFVDRQLAAVGGVGWAQLDRLVTEAILRFDPERAEAERQAANEELFVNVDRQVDQHGRVRIDALVDAADGHDFDQAVNRRAIQRGKLGDDSSLDVRRARGVGDMARQDLSLDLLFADEETGEVTVQSPGRKVVLNVHITDTTITGSRDGRSATSSTNDENPFAKPDANPTGNPVGRWEDKQVPISTAQIKEWLRARDTTVIVRPVIDLADCVPVDSYEIPDRIRRRVQLRDHACRFPGCGVSTSSTTGRSCDLDHAQPHGQGGVTCPCNLVPLCRRHHRAKTHSRWRYAIVLPGHYLWTSPNGRHFLVGPDGTQALDDY
;
A
#
# COMPACT_ATOMS: atom_id res chain seq x y z
N MET A 1 -8.70 13.88 24.58
CA MET A 1 -9.24 15.26 24.58
C MET A 1 -8.21 16.27 25.09
N THR A 2 -7.80 16.24 26.37
CA THR A 2 -6.91 17.23 27.03
C THR A 2 -5.75 17.74 26.18
N TRP A 3 -4.92 16.84 25.62
CA TRP A 3 -3.80 17.24 24.76
C TRP A 3 -4.25 18.03 23.52
N ALA A 4 -5.32 17.62 22.84
CA ALA A 4 -5.80 18.30 21.64
C ALA A 4 -6.39 19.69 21.98
N ASN A 5 -7.06 19.85 23.13
CA ASN A 5 -7.51 21.16 23.62
C ASN A 5 -6.32 22.12 23.85
N GLN A 6 -5.16 21.60 24.24
CA GLN A 6 -3.93 22.38 24.51
C GLN A 6 -3.10 22.69 23.26
N HIS A 7 -3.34 22.00 22.13
CA HIS A 7 -2.54 22.10 20.90
C HIS A 7 -3.40 22.37 19.65
N THR A 8 -4.63 22.84 19.84
CA THR A 8 -5.50 23.38 18.78
C THR A 8 -5.00 24.75 18.35
N VAL A 9 -4.99 25.03 17.04
CA VAL A 9 -4.64 26.33 16.48
C VAL A 9 -5.92 26.99 15.95
N THR A 10 -6.51 27.95 16.69
CA THR A 10 -7.68 28.72 16.21
C THR A 10 -7.33 30.08 15.63
N THR A 11 -6.11 30.59 15.86
CA THR A 11 -5.61 31.84 15.26
C THR A 11 -4.13 31.71 14.88
N PRO A 12 -3.59 32.54 13.95
CA PRO A 12 -2.17 32.50 13.57
C PRO A 12 -1.20 32.72 14.74
N GLU A 13 -1.62 33.45 15.77
CA GLU A 13 -0.84 33.75 16.97
C GLU A 13 -0.81 32.57 17.96
N GLN A 14 -1.75 31.63 17.85
CA GLN A 14 -1.77 30.38 18.61
C GLN A 14 -0.90 29.28 17.99
N ALA A 15 -0.19 29.57 16.90
CA ALA A 15 0.83 28.70 16.32
C ALA A 15 1.94 28.43 17.35
N ALA A 16 1.80 27.34 18.12
CA ALA A 16 2.61 27.04 19.31
C ALA A 16 4.07 26.64 19.03
N THR A 17 4.67 27.15 17.96
CA THR A 17 6.11 27.06 17.69
C THR A 17 6.61 28.25 16.87
N ILE A 18 6.32 29.49 17.29
CA ILE A 18 7.07 30.66 16.81
C ILE A 18 8.54 30.47 17.19
N ILE A 19 9.34 30.13 16.19
CA ILE A 19 10.78 30.34 16.09
C ILE A 19 10.95 31.30 14.91
N ASP A 20 11.89 32.23 14.99
CA ASP A 20 12.04 33.34 14.06
C ASP A 20 11.95 32.90 12.58
N GLY A 21 10.82 33.25 11.94
CA GLY A 21 10.56 33.04 10.52
C GLY A 21 9.58 31.94 10.12
N VAL A 22 9.01 31.13 11.03
CA VAL A 22 8.01 30.09 10.66
C VAL A 22 6.77 30.08 11.55
N ILE A 23 5.61 29.89 10.91
CA ILE A 23 4.28 29.79 11.51
C ILE A 23 3.78 28.34 11.37
N ASP A 24 3.44 27.68 12.48
CA ASP A 24 2.69 26.42 12.48
C ASP A 24 1.20 26.70 12.27
N THR A 25 0.76 26.64 11.01
CA THR A 25 -0.65 26.87 10.62
C THR A 25 -1.61 25.76 11.08
N GLY A 26 -1.12 24.74 11.77
CA GLY A 26 -1.86 23.54 12.11
C GLY A 26 -2.15 22.63 10.91
N VAL A 27 -2.66 21.43 11.20
CA VAL A 27 -3.03 20.42 10.20
C VAL A 27 -4.41 19.81 10.47
N PRO A 28 -5.24 19.59 9.43
CA PRO A 28 -6.48 18.83 9.58
C PRO A 28 -6.15 17.34 9.71
N ILE A 29 -6.64 16.71 10.78
CA ILE A 29 -6.44 15.27 11.03
C ILE A 29 -7.75 14.49 11.29
N ALA A 30 -8.87 15.20 11.44
CA ALA A 30 -10.24 14.70 11.51
C ALA A 30 -11.08 15.37 10.39
N GLY A 31 -12.37 15.04 10.30
CA GLY A 31 -13.30 15.56 9.30
C GLY A 31 -13.73 17.02 9.55
N ASP A 32 -14.51 17.56 8.61
CA ASP A 32 -14.87 18.98 8.61
C ASP A 32 -15.67 19.41 9.86
N GLY A 33 -15.34 20.59 10.40
CA GLY A 33 -15.79 21.09 11.70
C GLY A 33 -14.93 20.68 12.91
N ALA A 34 -13.93 19.80 12.73
CA ALA A 34 -12.94 19.49 13.76
C ALA A 34 -11.77 20.50 13.78
N PRO A 35 -11.09 20.71 14.93
CA PRO A 35 -9.97 21.66 15.03
C PRO A 35 -8.74 21.25 14.21
N LEU A 36 -8.03 22.27 13.71
CA LEU A 36 -6.63 22.13 13.30
C LEU A 36 -5.75 21.98 14.55
N VAL A 37 -4.79 21.05 14.51
CA VAL A 37 -3.78 20.89 15.58
C VAL A 37 -2.38 21.18 15.09
N SER A 38 -1.51 21.68 15.97
CA SER A 38 -0.08 21.91 15.68
C SER A 38 0.56 20.67 15.05
N GLU A 39 1.24 20.83 13.91
CA GLU A 39 1.95 19.71 13.27
C GLU A 39 3.13 19.24 14.13
N PHE A 40 3.89 20.16 14.72
CA PHE A 40 5.09 19.82 15.48
C PHE A 40 4.78 19.14 16.82
N ALA A 41 3.73 19.59 17.52
CA ALA A 41 3.25 18.92 18.73
C ALA A 41 2.67 17.53 18.41
N LEU A 42 1.95 17.38 17.29
CA LEU A 42 1.42 16.09 16.85
C LEU A 42 2.56 15.08 16.57
N MET A 43 3.67 15.52 15.97
CA MET A 43 4.85 14.66 15.78
C MET A 43 5.42 14.16 17.11
N GLU A 44 5.46 15.01 18.13
CA GLU A 44 5.94 14.64 19.47
C GLU A 44 5.01 13.66 20.16
N LEU A 45 3.69 13.91 20.18
CA LEU A 45 2.73 12.95 20.73
C LEU A 45 2.84 11.59 20.03
N VAL A 46 2.98 11.56 18.71
CA VAL A 46 3.08 10.31 17.94
C VAL A 46 4.38 9.55 18.22
N ALA A 47 5.51 10.27 18.36
CA ALA A 47 6.79 9.68 18.75
C ALA A 47 6.75 9.12 20.19
N VAL A 48 6.20 9.87 21.15
CA VAL A 48 6.01 9.42 22.53
C VAL A 48 5.11 8.19 22.60
N LEU A 49 4.02 8.15 21.83
CA LEU A 49 3.12 6.98 21.74
C LEU A 49 3.74 5.74 21.05
N GLY A 50 5.01 5.79 20.63
CA GLY A 50 5.68 4.67 19.96
C GLY A 50 5.08 4.30 18.60
N ARG A 51 4.35 5.21 17.95
CA ARG A 51 3.63 4.97 16.69
C ARG A 51 4.40 5.54 15.50
N SER A 52 4.19 4.95 14.32
CA SER A 52 4.69 5.55 13.08
C SER A 52 3.99 6.90 12.80
N PRO A 53 4.65 7.89 12.17
CA PRO A 53 4.08 9.21 11.88
C PRO A 53 2.70 9.18 11.21
N ASP A 54 2.47 8.25 10.28
CA ASP A 54 1.19 8.11 9.56
C ASP A 54 0.14 7.38 10.43
N GLY A 55 0.51 6.27 11.07
CA GLY A 55 -0.39 5.49 11.93
C GLY A 55 -0.80 6.23 13.22
N GLY A 56 0.11 7.04 13.77
CA GLY A 56 -0.14 7.94 14.89
C GLY A 56 -1.03 9.12 14.49
N ARG A 57 -0.79 9.78 13.35
CA ARG A 57 -1.69 10.81 12.80
C ARG A 57 -3.11 10.24 12.60
N ALA A 58 -3.23 9.02 12.07
CA ALA A 58 -4.51 8.35 11.89
C ALA A 58 -5.21 8.00 13.22
N TYR A 59 -4.45 7.66 14.27
CA TYR A 59 -4.96 7.35 15.62
C TYR A 59 -5.43 8.61 16.36
N VAL A 60 -4.60 9.66 16.43
CA VAL A 60 -4.99 10.95 17.04
C VAL A 60 -6.15 11.58 16.26
N GLY A 61 -6.16 11.44 14.93
CA GLY A 61 -7.27 11.86 14.08
C GLY A 61 -8.61 11.23 14.45
N ARG A 62 -8.65 9.91 14.68
CA ARG A 62 -9.85 9.22 15.18
C ARG A 62 -10.31 9.72 16.55
N ILE A 63 -9.38 10.02 17.46
CA ILE A 63 -9.70 10.55 18.79
C ILE A 63 -10.31 11.96 18.70
N ILE A 64 -9.81 12.81 17.79
CA ILE A 64 -10.37 14.16 17.57
C ILE A 64 -11.71 14.08 16.84
N GLU A 65 -11.86 13.22 15.82
CA GLU A 65 -13.13 12.93 15.16
C GLU A 65 -14.21 12.56 16.19
N CYS A 66 -13.91 11.61 17.10
CA CYS A 66 -14.82 11.27 18.20
C CYS A 66 -15.10 12.49 19.11
N ALA A 67 -14.07 13.12 19.65
CA ALA A 67 -14.22 14.12 20.70
C ALA A 67 -14.83 15.47 20.24
N TRP A 68 -14.88 15.75 18.94
CA TRP A 68 -15.50 16.97 18.37
C TRP A 68 -16.73 16.72 17.50
N ARG A 69 -16.75 15.66 16.67
CA ARG A 69 -17.83 15.41 15.70
C ARG A 69 -18.79 14.32 16.13
N LEU A 70 -18.36 13.40 16.99
CA LEU A 70 -19.15 12.27 17.49
C LEU A 70 -19.26 12.28 19.04
N PRO A 71 -19.80 13.35 19.66
CA PRO A 71 -19.78 13.53 21.11
C PRO A 71 -20.55 12.45 21.89
N ASN A 72 -21.64 11.90 21.35
CA ASN A 72 -22.39 10.85 22.04
C ASN A 72 -21.62 9.52 22.05
N ILE A 73 -20.95 9.18 20.94
CA ILE A 73 -20.00 8.07 20.83
C ILE A 73 -18.80 8.28 21.75
N TYR A 74 -18.26 9.50 21.84
CA TYR A 74 -17.15 9.79 22.75
C TYR A 74 -17.53 9.61 24.21
N SER A 75 -18.70 10.13 24.63
CA SER A 75 -19.24 9.91 25.97
C SER A 75 -19.46 8.41 26.24
N ALA A 76 -20.03 7.67 25.28
CA ALA A 76 -20.22 6.23 25.39
C ALA A 76 -18.90 5.44 25.59
N VAL A 77 -17.78 5.89 25.03
CA VAL A 77 -16.46 5.30 25.30
C VAL A 77 -15.96 5.65 26.70
N VAL A 78 -16.08 6.91 27.12
CA VAL A 78 -15.64 7.38 28.46
C VAL A 78 -16.43 6.70 29.58
N GLU A 79 -17.72 6.46 29.36
CA GLU A 79 -18.62 5.72 30.26
C GLU A 79 -18.45 4.19 30.19
N GLY A 80 -17.56 3.67 29.33
CA GLY A 80 -17.34 2.23 29.15
C GLY A 80 -18.48 1.47 28.44
N ARG A 81 -19.52 2.16 27.96
CA ARG A 81 -20.65 1.59 27.21
C ARG A 81 -20.25 1.14 25.80
N LEU A 82 -19.26 1.79 25.20
CA LEU A 82 -18.75 1.51 23.86
C LEU A 82 -17.24 1.20 23.91
N ALA A 83 -16.82 0.13 23.24
CA ALA A 83 -15.40 -0.24 23.16
C ALA A 83 -14.62 0.75 22.25
N PRO A 84 -13.42 1.21 22.62
CA PRO A 84 -12.67 2.22 21.86
C PRO A 84 -12.50 1.90 20.37
N TRP A 85 -12.22 0.64 20.02
CA TRP A 85 -12.06 0.22 18.62
C TRP A 85 -13.32 0.43 17.76
N ARG A 86 -14.52 0.40 18.36
CA ARG A 86 -15.78 0.68 17.64
C ARG A 86 -15.90 2.17 17.33
N ALA A 87 -15.60 3.03 18.30
CA ALA A 87 -15.57 4.47 18.07
C ALA A 87 -14.50 4.87 17.05
N GLU A 88 -13.30 4.26 17.13
CA GLU A 88 -12.24 4.41 16.13
C GLU A 88 -12.70 3.99 14.72
N ARG A 89 -13.47 2.90 14.58
CA ARG A 89 -14.01 2.48 13.28
C ARG A 89 -15.11 3.41 12.77
N ILE A 90 -16.04 3.87 13.61
CA ILE A 90 -17.04 4.85 13.20
C ILE A 90 -16.35 6.14 12.74
N ALA A 91 -15.34 6.62 13.49
CA ALA A 91 -14.54 7.78 13.14
C ALA A 91 -13.76 7.66 11.82
N ASP A 92 -13.33 6.46 11.43
CA ASP A 92 -12.73 6.25 10.10
C ASP A 92 -13.77 6.28 8.97
N LEU A 93 -15.04 5.96 9.26
CA LEU A 93 -16.15 5.95 8.29
C LEU A 93 -16.90 7.29 8.20
N THR A 94 -16.90 8.13 9.25
CA THR A 94 -17.58 9.44 9.25
C THR A 94 -16.72 10.60 8.75
N ARG A 95 -15.40 10.40 8.61
CA ARG A 95 -14.43 11.47 8.38
C ARG A 95 -14.65 12.27 7.08
N SER A 96 -15.18 11.63 6.05
CA SER A 96 -15.51 12.22 4.74
C SER A 96 -16.92 12.84 4.68
N LEU A 97 -17.74 12.62 5.70
CA LEU A 97 -19.10 13.18 5.77
C LEU A 97 -19.05 14.66 6.19
N ASN A 98 -20.09 15.42 5.84
CA ASN A 98 -20.31 16.74 6.42
C ASN A 98 -20.66 16.65 7.92
N ALA A 99 -20.68 17.80 8.62
CA ALA A 99 -20.90 17.83 10.06
C ALA A 99 -22.30 17.29 10.48
N GLU A 100 -23.34 17.54 9.69
CA GLU A 100 -24.71 17.11 10.00
C GLU A 100 -24.89 15.59 9.87
N ALA A 101 -24.34 15.00 8.80
CA ALA A 101 -24.31 13.56 8.57
C ALA A 101 -23.50 12.83 9.65
N ALA A 102 -22.32 13.34 10.00
CA ALA A 102 -21.51 12.80 11.10
C ALA A 102 -22.29 12.84 12.44
N ALA A 103 -22.94 13.97 12.75
CA ALA A 103 -23.78 14.10 13.94
C ALA A 103 -25.04 13.21 13.91
N PHE A 104 -25.58 12.87 12.73
CA PHE A 104 -26.66 11.89 12.60
C PHE A 104 -26.16 10.47 12.94
N VAL A 105 -25.03 10.05 12.36
CA VAL A 105 -24.40 8.74 12.65
C VAL A 105 -24.07 8.62 14.14
N ASP A 106 -23.55 9.69 14.77
CA ASP A 106 -23.30 9.75 16.22
C ASP A 106 -24.54 9.45 17.05
N ARG A 107 -25.66 10.13 16.77
CA ARG A 107 -26.94 9.92 17.48
C ARG A 107 -27.51 8.51 17.29
N GLN A 108 -27.34 7.90 16.11
CA GLN A 108 -27.83 6.54 15.84
C GLN A 108 -26.99 5.46 16.55
N LEU A 109 -25.67 5.64 16.64
CA LEU A 109 -24.75 4.56 17.03
C LEU A 109 -24.23 4.62 18.47
N ALA A 110 -24.36 5.74 19.17
CA ALA A 110 -23.88 5.89 20.56
C ALA A 110 -24.54 4.94 21.60
N ALA A 111 -25.66 4.30 21.23
CA ALA A 111 -26.35 3.29 22.04
C ALA A 111 -26.10 1.83 21.58
N VAL A 112 -25.36 1.61 20.48
CA VAL A 112 -25.22 0.28 19.86
C VAL A 112 -24.16 -0.57 20.57
N GLY A 113 -24.61 -1.41 21.49
CA GLY A 113 -23.79 -2.43 22.15
C GLY A 113 -23.63 -3.72 21.33
N GLY A 114 -22.70 -4.59 21.76
CA GLY A 114 -22.62 -6.00 21.31
C GLY A 114 -22.12 -6.30 19.89
N VAL A 115 -22.20 -5.36 18.94
CA VAL A 115 -21.95 -5.63 17.50
C VAL A 115 -20.50 -5.98 17.15
N GLY A 116 -20.32 -6.89 16.18
CA GLY A 116 -19.02 -7.17 15.52
C GLY A 116 -18.75 -6.25 14.31
N TRP A 117 -17.54 -6.29 13.75
CA TRP A 117 -17.08 -5.41 12.66
C TRP A 117 -18.06 -5.29 11.48
N ALA A 118 -18.40 -6.39 10.81
CA ALA A 118 -19.32 -6.38 9.66
C ALA A 118 -20.78 -6.03 10.01
N GLN A 119 -21.14 -5.96 11.30
CA GLN A 119 -22.43 -5.42 11.74
C GLN A 119 -22.32 -3.90 12.00
N LEU A 120 -21.20 -3.45 12.58
CA LEU A 120 -20.94 -2.02 12.79
C LEU A 120 -20.85 -1.27 11.46
N ASP A 121 -20.07 -1.78 10.50
CA ASP A 121 -19.90 -1.16 9.18
C ASP A 121 -21.26 -1.01 8.48
N ARG A 122 -22.10 -2.06 8.50
CA ARG A 122 -23.46 -2.02 7.94
C ARG A 122 -24.37 -0.99 8.62
N LEU A 123 -24.29 -0.86 9.95
CA LEU A 123 -25.08 0.12 10.70
C LEU A 123 -24.60 1.56 10.46
N VAL A 124 -23.30 1.78 10.21
CA VAL A 124 -22.79 3.09 9.76
C VAL A 124 -23.30 3.41 8.36
N THR A 125 -23.17 2.49 7.40
CA THR A 125 -23.71 2.67 6.05
C THR A 125 -25.22 2.94 6.09
N GLU A 126 -25.99 2.15 6.84
CA GLU A 126 -27.43 2.35 7.00
C GLU A 126 -27.75 3.73 7.62
N ALA A 127 -26.98 4.21 8.60
CA ALA A 127 -27.17 5.54 9.17
C ALA A 127 -26.85 6.67 8.16
N ILE A 128 -25.89 6.48 7.26
CA ILE A 128 -25.58 7.42 6.17
C ILE A 128 -26.71 7.43 5.12
N LEU A 129 -27.13 6.25 4.65
CA LEU A 129 -28.25 6.08 3.70
C LEU A 129 -29.57 6.68 4.23
N ARG A 130 -29.81 6.60 5.55
CA ARG A 130 -30.98 7.20 6.22
C ARG A 130 -30.87 8.71 6.41
N PHE A 131 -29.68 9.30 6.33
CA PHE A 131 -29.49 10.75 6.46
C PHE A 131 -29.74 11.46 5.13
N ASP A 132 -29.15 10.96 4.04
CA ASP A 132 -29.23 11.56 2.70
C ASP A 132 -29.51 10.47 1.64
N PRO A 133 -30.77 10.01 1.53
CA PRO A 133 -31.15 8.96 0.59
C PRO A 133 -31.10 9.42 -0.87
N GLU A 134 -31.27 10.71 -1.15
CA GLU A 134 -31.23 11.26 -2.51
C GLU A 134 -29.81 11.24 -3.07
N ARG A 135 -28.82 11.72 -2.28
CA ARG A 135 -27.42 11.60 -2.66
C ARG A 135 -26.97 10.15 -2.73
N ALA A 136 -27.41 9.30 -1.81
CA ALA A 136 -27.06 7.88 -1.82
C ALA A 136 -27.56 7.17 -3.09
N GLU A 137 -28.77 7.48 -3.53
CA GLU A 137 -29.32 6.97 -4.79
C GLU A 137 -28.57 7.55 -6.01
N ALA A 138 -28.17 8.82 -5.98
CA ALA A 138 -27.33 9.41 -7.04
C ALA A 138 -25.92 8.79 -7.10
N GLU A 139 -25.27 8.54 -5.96
CA GLU A 139 -23.99 7.83 -5.88
C GLU A 139 -24.13 6.37 -6.36
N ARG A 140 -25.26 5.70 -6.07
CA ARG A 140 -25.57 4.37 -6.61
C ARG A 140 -25.79 4.40 -8.12
N GLN A 141 -26.52 5.38 -8.65
CA GLN A 141 -26.73 5.54 -10.09
C GLN A 141 -25.42 5.79 -10.85
N ALA A 142 -24.54 6.63 -10.31
CA ALA A 142 -23.20 6.84 -10.85
C ALA A 142 -22.33 5.56 -10.78
N ALA A 143 -22.36 4.83 -9.67
CA ALA A 143 -21.66 3.54 -9.56
C ALA A 143 -22.20 2.47 -10.53
N ASN A 144 -23.48 2.57 -10.93
CA ASN A 144 -24.04 1.69 -11.95
C ASN A 144 -23.46 1.94 -13.36
N GLU A 145 -22.74 3.04 -13.62
CA GLU A 145 -21.95 3.24 -14.85
C GLU A 145 -20.64 2.43 -14.85
N GLU A 146 -20.18 1.94 -13.69
CA GLU A 146 -18.99 1.07 -13.57
C GLU A 146 -19.30 -0.42 -13.77
N LEU A 147 -20.56 -0.81 -14.02
CA LEU A 147 -20.93 -2.23 -14.22
C LEU A 147 -20.34 -2.77 -15.54
N PHE A 148 -19.78 -3.98 -15.49
CA PHE A 148 -19.11 -4.60 -16.63
C PHE A 148 -19.19 -6.12 -16.63
N VAL A 149 -19.08 -6.71 -17.84
CA VAL A 149 -18.76 -8.13 -18.03
C VAL A 149 -17.59 -8.21 -19.01
N ASN A 150 -16.45 -8.75 -18.57
CA ASN A 150 -15.26 -8.93 -19.38
C ASN A 150 -14.93 -10.42 -19.58
N VAL A 151 -14.46 -10.76 -20.77
CA VAL A 151 -13.99 -12.11 -21.13
C VAL A 151 -12.53 -11.99 -21.56
N ASP A 152 -11.61 -12.62 -20.82
CA ASP A 152 -10.18 -12.50 -21.10
C ASP A 152 -9.85 -13.03 -22.50
N ARG A 153 -9.22 -12.18 -23.33
CA ARG A 153 -8.81 -12.56 -24.70
C ARG A 153 -7.63 -13.54 -24.73
N GLN A 154 -6.97 -13.76 -23.59
CA GLN A 154 -5.88 -14.73 -23.45
C GLN A 154 -6.44 -16.06 -22.96
N VAL A 155 -6.17 -17.11 -23.73
CA VAL A 155 -6.47 -18.50 -23.36
C VAL A 155 -5.28 -19.05 -22.57
N ASP A 156 -5.54 -19.72 -21.46
CA ASP A 156 -4.47 -20.34 -20.66
C ASP A 156 -3.88 -21.59 -21.33
N GLN A 157 -2.78 -22.10 -20.76
CA GLN A 157 -2.08 -23.31 -21.25
C GLN A 157 -2.93 -24.61 -21.23
N HIS A 158 -4.16 -24.55 -20.74
CA HIS A 158 -5.11 -25.67 -20.67
C HIS A 158 -6.39 -25.41 -21.50
N GLY A 159 -6.42 -24.37 -22.34
CA GLY A 159 -7.56 -24.06 -23.20
C GLY A 159 -8.71 -23.32 -22.50
N ARG A 160 -8.46 -22.75 -21.31
CA ARG A 160 -9.47 -22.07 -20.48
C ARG A 160 -9.39 -20.56 -20.62
N VAL A 161 -10.51 -19.88 -20.40
CA VAL A 161 -10.65 -18.43 -20.40
C VAL A 161 -11.34 -18.00 -19.11
N ARG A 162 -10.94 -16.87 -18.55
CA ARG A 162 -11.57 -16.25 -17.38
C ARG A 162 -12.64 -15.26 -17.83
N ILE A 163 -13.71 -15.18 -17.04
CA ILE A 163 -14.77 -14.17 -17.16
C ILE A 163 -14.82 -13.47 -15.82
N ASP A 164 -14.67 -12.15 -15.82
CA ASP A 164 -14.82 -11.29 -14.64
C ASP A 164 -16.02 -10.38 -14.86
N ALA A 165 -16.84 -10.16 -13.84
CA ALA A 165 -18.04 -9.35 -13.95
C ALA A 165 -18.32 -8.57 -12.66
N LEU A 166 -18.85 -7.35 -12.83
CA LEU A 166 -19.49 -6.53 -11.81
C LEU A 166 -20.89 -6.20 -12.32
N VAL A 167 -21.92 -6.66 -11.62
CA VAL A 167 -23.34 -6.56 -11.99
C VAL A 167 -24.16 -6.05 -10.81
N ASP A 168 -25.41 -5.66 -11.03
CA ASP A 168 -26.33 -5.31 -9.94
C ASP A 168 -26.51 -6.48 -8.95
N ALA A 169 -26.79 -6.17 -7.69
CA ALA A 169 -26.96 -7.18 -6.65
C ALA A 169 -28.15 -8.13 -6.91
N ALA A 170 -29.20 -7.67 -7.59
CA ALA A 170 -30.31 -8.52 -8.02
C ALA A 170 -29.90 -9.43 -9.18
N ASP A 171 -29.30 -8.88 -10.24
CA ASP A 171 -28.83 -9.65 -11.40
C ASP A 171 -27.79 -10.70 -11.00
N GLY A 172 -26.88 -10.37 -10.09
CA GLY A 172 -25.89 -11.29 -9.54
C GLY A 172 -26.51 -12.43 -8.72
N HIS A 173 -27.60 -12.16 -8.01
CA HIS A 173 -28.35 -13.18 -7.27
C HIS A 173 -29.09 -14.14 -8.22
N ASP A 174 -29.79 -13.59 -9.22
CA ASP A 174 -30.54 -14.39 -10.19
C ASP A 174 -29.61 -15.18 -11.13
N PHE A 175 -28.43 -14.63 -11.45
CA PHE A 175 -27.36 -15.34 -12.14
C PHE A 175 -26.85 -16.54 -11.32
N ASP A 176 -26.59 -16.38 -10.02
CA ASP A 176 -26.20 -17.51 -9.16
C ASP A 176 -27.29 -18.57 -9.11
N GLN A 177 -28.56 -18.17 -8.93
CA GLN A 177 -29.69 -19.10 -8.96
C GLN A 177 -29.77 -19.87 -10.28
N ALA A 178 -29.64 -19.18 -11.42
CA ALA A 178 -29.70 -19.78 -12.75
C ALA A 178 -28.55 -20.79 -13.00
N VAL A 179 -27.33 -20.41 -12.63
CA VAL A 179 -26.14 -21.26 -12.74
C VAL A 179 -26.23 -22.48 -11.82
N ASN A 180 -26.66 -22.28 -10.57
CA ASN A 180 -26.84 -23.36 -9.61
C ASN A 180 -27.95 -24.33 -10.03
N ARG A 181 -29.08 -23.82 -10.53
CA ARG A 181 -30.18 -24.63 -11.08
C ARG A 181 -29.71 -25.54 -12.22
N ARG A 182 -28.91 -25.01 -13.16
CA ARG A 182 -28.31 -25.80 -14.25
C ARG A 182 -27.30 -26.83 -13.74
N ALA A 183 -26.48 -26.49 -12.74
CA ALA A 183 -25.54 -27.43 -12.12
C ALA A 183 -26.26 -28.61 -11.45
N ILE A 184 -27.36 -28.35 -10.74
CA ILE A 184 -28.22 -29.38 -10.13
C ILE A 184 -28.91 -30.24 -11.19
N GLN A 185 -29.41 -29.63 -12.28
CA GLN A 185 -29.99 -30.37 -13.41
C GLN A 185 -28.96 -31.28 -14.08
N ARG A 186 -27.73 -30.81 -14.31
CA ARG A 186 -26.61 -31.62 -14.81
C ARG A 186 -26.33 -32.84 -13.93
N GLY A 187 -26.26 -32.65 -12.61
CA GLY A 187 -26.07 -33.76 -11.66
C GLY A 187 -27.20 -34.80 -11.74
N LYS A 188 -28.46 -34.36 -11.87
CA LYS A 188 -29.61 -35.25 -12.05
C LYS A 188 -29.64 -35.99 -13.40
N LEU A 189 -28.84 -35.54 -14.37
CA LEU A 189 -28.71 -36.14 -15.71
C LEU A 189 -27.41 -36.98 -15.86
N GLY A 190 -26.72 -37.29 -14.76
CA GLY A 190 -25.51 -38.14 -14.77
C GLY A 190 -24.19 -37.40 -15.01
N ASP A 191 -24.13 -36.07 -14.84
CA ASP A 191 -22.86 -35.37 -14.75
C ASP A 191 -22.27 -35.57 -13.34
N ASP A 192 -21.38 -36.54 -13.17
CA ASP A 192 -20.71 -36.87 -11.90
C ASP A 192 -19.57 -35.90 -11.50
N SER A 193 -19.35 -34.84 -12.28
CA SER A 193 -18.33 -33.83 -11.98
C SER A 193 -18.62 -33.06 -10.68
N SER A 194 -17.62 -32.39 -10.11
CA SER A 194 -17.82 -31.54 -8.93
C SER A 194 -18.85 -30.43 -9.17
N LEU A 195 -19.43 -29.88 -8.09
CA LEU A 195 -20.44 -28.82 -8.19
C LEU A 195 -19.94 -27.62 -9.01
N ASP A 196 -18.70 -27.19 -8.80
CA ASP A 196 -18.11 -26.03 -9.48
C ASP A 196 -17.88 -26.29 -10.98
N VAL A 197 -17.46 -27.50 -11.35
CA VAL A 197 -17.35 -27.90 -12.76
C VAL A 197 -18.73 -27.92 -13.42
N ARG A 198 -19.78 -28.36 -12.72
CA ARG A 198 -21.16 -28.33 -13.23
C ARG A 198 -21.73 -26.92 -13.33
N ARG A 199 -21.40 -26.02 -12.39
CA ARG A 199 -21.71 -24.58 -12.46
C ARG A 199 -21.04 -23.93 -13.66
N ALA A 200 -19.74 -24.11 -13.84
CA ALA A 200 -18.99 -23.59 -14.99
C ALA A 200 -19.53 -24.11 -16.33
N ARG A 201 -19.88 -25.41 -16.43
CA ARG A 201 -20.56 -25.97 -17.62
C ARG A 201 -21.95 -25.36 -17.83
N GLY A 202 -22.69 -25.09 -16.75
CA GLY A 202 -24.01 -24.47 -16.75
C GLY A 202 -24.01 -23.05 -17.33
N VAL A 203 -23.02 -22.22 -17.00
CA VAL A 203 -22.79 -20.91 -17.66
C VAL A 203 -22.63 -21.09 -19.17
N GLY A 204 -21.82 -22.08 -19.59
CA GLY A 204 -21.67 -22.41 -21.01
C GLY A 204 -22.96 -22.87 -21.68
N ASP A 205 -23.88 -23.52 -20.95
CA ASP A 205 -25.19 -23.91 -21.47
C ASP A 205 -26.16 -22.72 -21.59
N MET A 206 -26.00 -21.68 -20.76
CA MET A 206 -26.75 -20.43 -20.88
C MET A 206 -26.35 -19.73 -22.19
N ALA A 207 -25.07 -19.44 -22.35
CA ALA A 207 -24.54 -18.80 -23.55
C ALA A 207 -24.81 -19.59 -24.83
N ARG A 208 -24.77 -20.93 -24.81
CA ARG A 208 -25.10 -21.76 -25.98
C ARG A 208 -26.57 -21.71 -26.39
N GLN A 209 -27.49 -21.53 -25.44
CA GLN A 209 -28.91 -21.42 -25.75
C GLN A 209 -29.25 -20.01 -26.26
N ASP A 210 -28.63 -18.98 -25.65
CA ASP A 210 -28.76 -17.60 -26.09
C ASP A 210 -28.24 -17.39 -27.52
N LEU A 211 -27.06 -17.94 -27.85
CA LEU A 211 -26.51 -18.00 -29.22
C LEU A 211 -27.33 -18.86 -30.21
N SER A 212 -28.42 -19.50 -29.78
CA SER A 212 -29.37 -20.22 -30.64
C SER A 212 -30.73 -19.53 -30.77
N LEU A 213 -30.87 -18.30 -30.26
CA LEU A 213 -32.03 -17.46 -30.48
C LEU A 213 -31.86 -16.65 -31.77
N ASP A 214 -32.85 -16.72 -32.66
CA ASP A 214 -32.97 -15.80 -33.80
C ASP A 214 -33.50 -14.45 -33.31
N LEU A 215 -32.59 -13.54 -32.94
CA LEU A 215 -32.94 -12.16 -32.60
C LEU A 215 -33.30 -11.40 -33.88
N LEU A 216 -34.59 -11.12 -34.04
CA LEU A 216 -35.13 -10.38 -35.18
C LEU A 216 -34.95 -8.88 -34.97
N PHE A 217 -33.99 -8.28 -35.66
CA PHE A 217 -33.84 -6.83 -35.75
C PHE A 217 -34.51 -6.33 -37.03
N ALA A 218 -35.39 -5.33 -36.90
CA ALA A 218 -35.87 -4.55 -38.02
C ALA A 218 -34.89 -3.39 -38.25
N ASP A 219 -34.46 -3.20 -39.49
CA ASP A 219 -33.66 -2.05 -39.89
C ASP A 219 -34.51 -0.76 -39.85
N GLU A 220 -34.01 0.31 -39.22
CA GLU A 220 -34.80 1.53 -38.95
C GLU A 220 -35.08 2.40 -40.20
N GLU A 221 -34.29 2.28 -41.28
CA GLU A 221 -34.53 3.03 -42.53
C GLU A 221 -35.38 2.25 -43.54
N THR A 222 -35.30 0.92 -43.55
CA THR A 222 -35.92 0.06 -44.57
C THR A 222 -37.07 -0.81 -44.05
N GLY A 223 -37.14 -1.07 -42.74
CA GLY A 223 -38.10 -1.99 -42.13
C GLY A 223 -37.87 -3.47 -42.45
N GLU A 224 -36.77 -3.83 -43.11
CA GLU A 224 -36.46 -5.23 -43.43
C GLU A 224 -35.94 -5.97 -42.19
N VAL A 225 -36.51 -7.15 -41.91
CA VAL A 225 -36.13 -7.98 -40.75
C VAL A 225 -34.91 -8.82 -41.13
N THR A 226 -33.73 -8.41 -40.67
CA THR A 226 -32.47 -9.06 -41.04
C THR A 226 -32.10 -10.15 -40.04
N VAL A 227 -32.20 -11.41 -40.47
CA VAL A 227 -31.82 -12.58 -39.65
C VAL A 227 -30.33 -12.86 -39.80
N GLN A 228 -29.55 -12.55 -38.77
CA GLN A 228 -28.15 -13.01 -38.65
C GLN A 228 -27.82 -13.44 -37.22
N SER A 229 -27.95 -14.75 -36.94
CA SER A 229 -27.23 -15.38 -35.83
C SER A 229 -25.87 -15.89 -36.34
N PRO A 230 -24.73 -15.27 -35.96
CA PRO A 230 -23.40 -15.68 -36.42
C PRO A 230 -22.94 -16.95 -35.68
N GLY A 231 -23.36 -18.11 -36.20
CA GLY A 231 -22.97 -19.42 -35.68
C GLY A 231 -21.45 -19.57 -35.48
N ARG A 232 -21.07 -20.24 -34.37
CA ARG A 232 -19.71 -20.29 -33.80
C ARG A 232 -18.58 -20.43 -34.84
N LYS A 233 -17.94 -19.32 -35.17
CA LYS A 233 -16.73 -19.27 -36.01
C LYS A 233 -15.47 -19.51 -35.19
N VAL A 234 -14.75 -20.60 -35.46
CA VAL A 234 -13.41 -20.88 -34.90
C VAL A 234 -12.39 -20.81 -36.02
N VAL A 235 -11.32 -20.03 -35.82
CA VAL A 235 -10.14 -20.00 -36.71
C VAL A 235 -8.97 -20.59 -35.93
N LEU A 236 -8.38 -21.66 -36.45
CA LEU A 236 -7.32 -22.42 -35.76
C LEU A 236 -6.00 -22.31 -36.53
N ASN A 237 -5.09 -21.47 -36.04
CA ASN A 237 -3.75 -21.33 -36.61
C ASN A 237 -2.80 -22.33 -35.93
N VAL A 238 -2.43 -23.40 -36.64
CA VAL A 238 -1.57 -24.48 -36.10
C VAL A 238 -0.17 -24.34 -36.70
N HIS A 239 0.83 -24.13 -35.84
CA HIS A 239 2.24 -24.18 -36.24
C HIS A 239 2.80 -25.58 -35.92
N ILE A 240 3.20 -26.31 -36.96
CA ILE A 240 3.88 -27.61 -36.87
C ILE A 240 5.31 -27.43 -37.43
N THR A 241 6.29 -28.02 -36.76
CA THR A 241 7.69 -28.11 -37.23
C THR A 241 8.08 -29.58 -37.40
N ASP A 242 8.98 -29.90 -38.33
CA ASP A 242 9.35 -31.30 -38.64
C ASP A 242 9.88 -32.10 -37.44
N THR A 243 10.49 -31.43 -36.46
CA THR A 243 10.91 -32.03 -35.18
C THR A 243 9.76 -32.63 -34.38
N THR A 244 8.55 -32.09 -34.51
CA THR A 244 7.31 -32.58 -33.88
C THR A 244 6.79 -33.86 -34.56
N ILE A 245 7.20 -34.12 -35.81
CA ILE A 245 6.85 -35.32 -36.58
C ILE A 245 7.94 -36.40 -36.45
N THR A 246 9.21 -36.01 -36.35
CA THR A 246 10.36 -36.93 -36.48
C THR A 246 10.99 -37.40 -35.17
N GLY A 247 10.71 -36.76 -34.03
CA GLY A 247 10.79 -37.38 -32.69
C GLY A 247 12.14 -37.98 -32.26
N SER A 248 13.27 -37.31 -32.55
CA SER A 248 14.61 -37.83 -32.19
C SER A 248 15.15 -37.30 -30.86
N ARG A 249 15.77 -38.20 -30.08
CA ARG A 249 16.66 -37.90 -28.94
C ARG A 249 18.10 -38.15 -29.38
N ASP A 250 19.05 -37.30 -28.98
CA ASP A 250 20.39 -37.78 -28.63
C ASP A 250 21.21 -36.73 -27.85
N GLY A 251 22.35 -37.12 -27.27
CA GLY A 251 23.24 -36.19 -26.56
C GLY A 251 24.62 -36.74 -26.18
N ARG A 252 25.61 -35.83 -26.14
CA ARG A 252 27.02 -35.92 -25.65
C ARG A 252 27.70 -34.54 -25.90
N SER A 253 28.92 -34.20 -25.47
CA SER A 253 29.70 -34.44 -24.22
C SER A 253 31.13 -33.89 -24.43
N ALA A 254 31.59 -32.93 -23.62
CA ALA A 254 32.99 -32.44 -23.53
C ALA A 254 33.15 -31.63 -22.21
N THR A 255 33.98 -31.93 -21.19
CA THR A 255 35.44 -32.25 -21.02
C THR A 255 36.35 -31.03 -20.79
N SER A 256 36.86 -30.89 -19.56
CA SER A 256 38.25 -30.56 -19.09
C SER A 256 39.14 -29.60 -19.92
N SER A 257 39.98 -28.69 -19.39
CA SER A 257 40.41 -28.24 -18.03
C SER A 257 41.15 -26.86 -18.20
N THR A 258 41.95 -26.21 -17.33
CA THR A 258 42.80 -26.51 -16.14
C THR A 258 42.78 -25.34 -15.11
N ASN A 259 43.80 -25.23 -14.23
CA ASN A 259 43.89 -24.28 -13.11
C ASN A 259 44.99 -23.21 -13.31
N ASP A 260 44.91 -22.12 -12.53
CA ASP A 260 46.04 -21.42 -11.91
C ASP A 260 45.55 -20.79 -10.59
N GLU A 261 46.33 -20.86 -9.50
CA GLU A 261 45.90 -20.46 -8.14
C GLU A 261 46.81 -19.38 -7.51
N ASN A 262 46.23 -18.48 -6.70
CA ASN A 262 46.93 -17.33 -6.10
C ASN A 262 47.29 -17.58 -4.61
N PRO A 263 48.57 -17.54 -4.19
CA PRO A 263 48.98 -17.91 -2.82
C PRO A 263 48.54 -16.98 -1.67
N PHE A 264 47.89 -15.84 -1.93
CA PHE A 264 47.62 -14.80 -0.91
C PHE A 264 46.18 -14.73 -0.41
N ALA A 265 45.31 -15.69 -0.75
CA ALA A 265 43.95 -15.72 -0.23
C ALA A 265 43.91 -16.01 1.28
N LYS A 266 43.26 -15.12 2.07
CA LYS A 266 42.85 -15.46 3.44
C LYS A 266 41.64 -16.40 3.39
N PRO A 267 41.51 -17.36 4.32
CA PRO A 267 40.36 -18.26 4.34
C PRO A 267 39.07 -17.51 4.66
N ASP A 268 38.05 -17.70 3.82
CA ASP A 268 36.72 -17.11 4.02
C ASP A 268 36.06 -17.66 5.29
N ALA A 269 35.57 -16.76 6.15
CA ALA A 269 34.94 -17.10 7.43
C ALA A 269 33.52 -17.71 7.32
N ASN A 270 33.13 -18.19 6.14
CA ASN A 270 31.85 -18.85 5.90
C ASN A 270 31.98 -19.93 4.80
N PRO A 271 32.24 -21.21 5.16
CA PRO A 271 32.49 -22.28 4.19
C PRO A 271 31.24 -22.69 3.38
N THR A 272 30.05 -22.22 3.77
CA THR A 272 28.82 -22.34 3.00
C THR A 272 28.49 -20.99 2.37
N GLY A 273 29.01 -20.74 1.16
CA GLY A 273 28.78 -19.49 0.43
C GLY A 273 27.30 -19.15 0.30
N ASN A 274 26.96 -17.87 0.52
CA ASN A 274 25.57 -17.40 0.65
C ASN A 274 24.71 -17.85 -0.56
N PRO A 275 23.70 -18.72 -0.37
CA PRO A 275 22.94 -19.31 -1.47
C PRO A 275 21.89 -18.38 -2.10
N VAL A 276 21.70 -17.19 -1.53
CA VAL A 276 20.62 -16.24 -1.88
C VAL A 276 21.20 -14.84 -2.18
N GLY A 277 20.88 -14.32 -3.37
CA GLY A 277 21.00 -12.90 -3.70
C GLY A 277 19.67 -12.15 -3.51
N ARG A 278 19.65 -10.84 -3.78
CA ARG A 278 18.43 -10.04 -3.77
C ARG A 278 18.31 -9.26 -5.08
N TRP A 279 17.17 -9.36 -5.76
CA TRP A 279 16.89 -8.49 -6.91
C TRP A 279 16.45 -7.11 -6.40
N GLU A 280 17.22 -6.08 -6.71
CA GLU A 280 17.06 -4.73 -6.16
C GLU A 280 15.69 -4.09 -6.48
N ASP A 281 15.23 -4.17 -7.74
CA ASP A 281 14.02 -3.45 -8.19
C ASP A 281 12.71 -4.03 -7.63
N LYS A 282 12.73 -5.29 -7.20
CA LYS A 282 11.56 -6.01 -6.65
C LYS A 282 11.70 -6.39 -5.18
N GLN A 283 12.90 -6.23 -4.60
CA GLN A 283 13.25 -6.63 -3.22
C GLN A 283 13.04 -8.13 -2.89
N VAL A 284 12.93 -8.97 -3.92
CA VAL A 284 12.71 -10.43 -3.79
C VAL A 284 14.05 -11.17 -3.60
N PRO A 285 14.14 -12.16 -2.69
CA PRO A 285 15.28 -13.07 -2.62
C PRO A 285 15.33 -13.99 -3.85
N ILE A 286 16.49 -14.10 -4.49
CA ILE A 286 16.73 -14.91 -5.70
C ILE A 286 17.81 -15.95 -5.43
N SER A 287 17.67 -17.15 -5.99
CA SER A 287 18.64 -18.23 -5.73
C SER A 287 19.91 -18.07 -6.55
N THR A 288 21.04 -18.56 -6.03
CA THR A 288 22.29 -18.65 -6.80
C THR A 288 22.18 -19.53 -8.05
N ALA A 289 21.21 -20.44 -8.14
CA ALA A 289 20.88 -21.17 -9.37
C ALA A 289 20.24 -20.25 -10.43
N GLN A 290 19.26 -19.44 -10.03
CA GLN A 290 18.58 -18.47 -10.89
C GLN A 290 19.53 -17.36 -11.37
N ILE A 291 20.46 -16.91 -10.53
CA ILE A 291 21.53 -15.98 -10.95
C ILE A 291 22.42 -16.62 -12.02
N LYS A 292 22.77 -17.92 -11.88
CA LYS A 292 23.55 -18.67 -12.88
C LYS A 292 22.78 -18.92 -14.18
N GLU A 293 21.46 -19.00 -14.13
CA GLU A 293 20.58 -19.09 -15.30
C GLU A 293 20.55 -17.77 -16.06
N TRP A 294 20.34 -16.64 -15.36
CA TRP A 294 20.38 -15.30 -15.95
C TRP A 294 21.74 -14.98 -16.58
N LEU A 295 22.85 -15.37 -15.94
CA LEU A 295 24.21 -15.25 -16.50
C LEU A 295 24.49 -16.13 -17.74
N ARG A 296 23.56 -17.02 -18.12
CA ARG A 296 23.68 -17.92 -19.30
C ARG A 296 22.68 -17.60 -20.42
N ALA A 297 21.67 -16.77 -20.15
CA ALA A 297 20.72 -16.31 -21.16
C ALA A 297 21.40 -15.30 -22.09
N ARG A 298 21.33 -15.52 -23.41
CA ARG A 298 22.15 -14.79 -24.40
C ARG A 298 21.85 -13.29 -24.51
N ASP A 299 20.69 -12.87 -24.04
CA ASP A 299 20.19 -11.49 -24.14
C ASP A 299 20.08 -10.79 -22.77
N THR A 300 20.78 -11.27 -21.74
CA THR A 300 20.72 -10.71 -20.37
C THR A 300 21.92 -9.84 -20.01
N THR A 301 21.70 -8.53 -19.91
CA THR A 301 22.70 -7.56 -19.44
C THR A 301 22.82 -7.56 -17.92
N VAL A 302 23.91 -8.11 -17.38
CA VAL A 302 24.20 -8.08 -15.92
C VAL A 302 25.15 -6.93 -15.58
N ILE A 303 24.65 -5.92 -14.86
CA ILE A 303 25.45 -4.78 -14.39
C ILE A 303 26.08 -5.11 -13.04
N VAL A 304 27.34 -5.55 -13.03
CA VAL A 304 28.12 -5.73 -11.80
C VAL A 304 28.54 -4.36 -11.25
N ARG A 305 28.16 -4.07 -10.01
CA ARG A 305 28.58 -2.87 -9.26
C ARG A 305 29.56 -3.30 -8.16
N PRO A 306 30.61 -2.52 -7.84
CA PRO A 306 31.53 -2.84 -6.76
C PRO A 306 30.80 -2.87 -5.41
N VAL A 307 31.27 -3.70 -4.49
CA VAL A 307 30.77 -3.73 -3.10
C VAL A 307 31.11 -2.39 -2.44
N ILE A 308 30.08 -1.66 -2.01
CA ILE A 308 30.25 -0.39 -1.30
C ILE A 308 30.49 -0.73 0.17
N ASP A 309 31.74 -0.63 0.61
CA ASP A 309 32.05 -0.55 2.04
C ASP A 309 31.27 0.63 2.65
N LEU A 310 30.60 0.38 3.77
CA LEU A 310 29.77 1.36 4.48
C LEU A 310 30.52 2.09 5.60
N ALA A 311 31.69 1.59 6.02
CA ALA A 311 32.53 2.23 7.03
C ALA A 311 33.35 3.41 6.46
N ASP A 312 33.61 3.41 5.15
CA ASP A 312 34.43 4.41 4.47
C ASP A 312 33.79 5.82 4.44
N CYS A 313 34.54 6.81 4.96
CA CYS A 313 34.20 8.24 5.00
C CYS A 313 35.19 9.08 4.18
N VAL A 314 35.11 9.01 2.85
CA VAL A 314 35.71 10.05 1.98
C VAL A 314 34.74 11.25 1.89
N PRO A 315 35.08 12.43 2.44
CA PRO A 315 34.29 13.65 2.27
C PRO A 315 34.41 14.24 0.85
N VAL A 316 33.54 15.19 0.54
CA VAL A 316 33.77 16.21 -0.49
C VAL A 316 33.53 17.61 0.07
N ASP A 317 34.29 18.57 -0.45
CA ASP A 317 34.12 20.00 -0.22
C ASP A 317 33.12 20.57 -1.26
N SER A 318 31.88 20.08 -1.19
CA SER A 318 30.78 20.51 -2.05
C SER A 318 29.44 20.35 -1.34
N TYR A 319 28.55 21.33 -1.48
CA TYR A 319 27.19 21.25 -0.94
C TYR A 319 26.35 20.18 -1.65
N GLU A 320 26.52 20.04 -2.96
CA GLU A 320 25.90 18.96 -3.73
C GLU A 320 26.45 17.60 -3.27
N ILE A 321 25.53 16.65 -3.06
CA ILE A 321 25.83 15.31 -2.53
C ILE A 321 25.95 14.33 -3.71
N PRO A 322 27.18 13.83 -4.03
CA PRO A 322 27.39 12.94 -5.17
C PRO A 322 26.76 11.56 -4.94
N ASP A 323 26.37 10.89 -6.03
CA ASP A 323 25.60 9.63 -5.94
C ASP A 323 26.31 8.50 -5.19
N ARG A 324 27.65 8.43 -5.21
CA ARG A 324 28.41 7.47 -4.40
C ARG A 324 28.18 7.66 -2.89
N ILE A 325 28.08 8.92 -2.45
CA ILE A 325 27.83 9.28 -1.05
C ILE A 325 26.35 9.06 -0.73
N ARG A 326 25.44 9.53 -1.60
CA ARG A 326 23.99 9.30 -1.49
C ARG A 326 23.68 7.81 -1.32
N ARG A 327 24.27 6.98 -2.17
CA ARG A 327 24.09 5.52 -2.17
C ARG A 327 24.64 4.86 -0.90
N ARG A 328 25.82 5.27 -0.42
CA ARG A 328 26.37 4.77 0.84
C ARG A 328 25.45 5.10 2.03
N VAL A 329 24.90 6.31 2.07
CA VAL A 329 23.92 6.70 3.11
C VAL A 329 22.63 5.89 2.98
N GLN A 330 22.08 5.69 1.78
CA GLN A 330 20.88 4.84 1.54
C GLN A 330 21.09 3.35 1.92
N LEU A 331 22.32 2.84 1.78
CA LEU A 331 22.68 1.47 2.18
C LEU A 331 22.94 1.31 3.67
N ARG A 332 23.35 2.37 4.38
CA ARG A 332 23.38 2.40 5.86
C ARG A 332 21.99 2.62 6.47
N ASP A 333 21.20 3.47 5.83
CA ASP A 333 19.93 3.98 6.33
C ASP A 333 18.84 3.82 5.26
N HIS A 334 18.12 2.70 5.32
CA HIS A 334 17.10 2.33 4.34
C HIS A 334 15.78 3.12 4.45
N ALA A 335 15.60 3.85 5.56
CA ALA A 335 14.43 4.68 5.85
C ALA A 335 14.83 6.00 6.56
N CYS A 336 13.89 6.95 6.56
CA CYS A 336 13.97 8.22 7.27
C CYS A 336 14.30 8.01 8.76
N ARG A 337 15.33 8.68 9.26
CA ARG A 337 15.85 8.49 10.63
C ARG A 337 15.20 9.37 11.71
N PHE A 338 13.96 9.80 11.47
CA PHE A 338 13.10 10.43 12.49
C PHE A 338 12.36 9.34 13.29
N PRO A 339 12.07 9.53 14.59
CA PRO A 339 11.35 8.57 15.43
C PRO A 339 10.13 7.91 14.75
N GLY A 340 10.12 6.57 14.70
CA GLY A 340 9.04 5.76 14.13
C GLY A 340 8.84 5.85 12.60
N CYS A 341 9.67 6.59 11.85
CA CYS A 341 9.42 6.85 10.43
C CYS A 341 9.86 5.71 9.50
N GLY A 342 8.90 5.06 8.83
CA GLY A 342 9.16 4.01 7.83
C GLY A 342 9.31 4.47 6.38
N VAL A 343 9.35 5.79 6.09
CA VAL A 343 9.49 6.29 4.71
C VAL A 343 10.87 5.89 4.16
N SER A 344 10.91 5.13 3.07
CA SER A 344 12.16 4.64 2.50
C SER A 344 13.07 5.78 1.99
N THR A 345 14.37 5.51 1.96
CA THR A 345 15.35 6.35 1.27
C THR A 345 15.49 6.03 -0.22
N SER A 346 14.82 4.99 -0.72
CA SER A 346 14.73 4.68 -2.17
C SER A 346 13.57 5.40 -2.85
N SER A 347 13.85 6.05 -3.97
CA SER A 347 12.88 6.79 -4.80
C SER A 347 11.83 5.91 -5.49
N THR A 348 12.03 4.58 -5.56
CA THR A 348 11.12 3.61 -6.21
C THR A 348 9.67 3.68 -5.69
N THR A 349 9.45 4.22 -4.49
CA THR A 349 8.12 4.33 -3.85
C THR A 349 7.43 5.69 -4.07
N GLY A 350 8.01 6.59 -4.87
CA GLY A 350 7.48 7.96 -5.07
C GLY A 350 7.62 8.89 -3.86
N ARG A 351 8.05 8.39 -2.71
CA ARG A 351 8.41 9.15 -1.51
C ARG A 351 9.92 9.03 -1.29
N SER A 352 10.66 10.13 -1.34
CA SER A 352 12.11 10.17 -1.10
C SER A 352 12.46 10.77 0.25
N CYS A 353 13.69 10.50 0.68
CA CYS A 353 14.34 11.26 1.76
C CYS A 353 15.32 12.27 1.16
N ASP A 354 15.25 13.50 1.66
CA ASP A 354 16.36 14.44 1.57
C ASP A 354 17.51 13.92 2.44
N LEU A 355 18.75 14.28 2.10
CA LEU A 355 19.93 13.97 2.92
C LEU A 355 20.37 15.23 3.64
N ASP A 356 19.99 15.32 4.92
CA ASP A 356 20.23 16.47 5.78
C ASP A 356 21.69 16.46 6.32
N HIS A 357 22.37 17.59 6.21
CA HIS A 357 23.67 17.81 6.86
C HIS A 357 23.45 18.07 8.36
N ALA A 358 23.98 17.20 9.22
CA ALA A 358 23.81 17.29 10.67
C ALA A 358 24.47 18.57 11.24
N GLN A 359 25.76 18.76 10.95
CA GLN A 359 26.40 20.08 10.93
C GLN A 359 26.15 20.69 9.55
N PRO A 360 25.45 21.83 9.41
CA PRO A 360 25.17 22.45 8.13
C PRO A 360 26.44 22.85 7.36
N HIS A 361 26.41 22.74 6.02
CA HIS A 361 27.54 23.12 5.16
C HIS A 361 27.93 24.60 5.30
N GLY A 362 26.96 25.50 5.47
CA GLY A 362 27.19 26.93 5.77
C GLY A 362 27.78 27.20 7.16
N GLN A 363 27.96 26.17 7.98
CA GLN A 363 28.58 26.20 9.31
C GLN A 363 29.82 25.29 9.37
N GLY A 364 30.46 25.02 8.22
CA GLY A 364 31.68 24.21 8.10
C GLY A 364 31.47 22.69 8.08
N GLY A 365 30.24 22.21 7.99
CA GLY A 365 29.94 20.77 7.94
C GLY A 365 30.19 20.17 6.56
N VAL A 366 31.29 19.41 6.42
CA VAL A 366 31.66 18.75 5.16
C VAL A 366 30.64 17.70 4.71
N THR A 367 30.59 17.44 3.41
CA THR A 367 29.76 16.37 2.82
C THR A 367 30.50 15.03 2.88
N CYS A 368 30.56 14.40 4.05
CA CYS A 368 30.83 12.95 4.19
C CYS A 368 29.53 12.20 4.55
N PRO A 369 29.37 10.93 4.14
CA PRO A 369 28.39 10.00 4.72
C PRO A 369 28.18 10.11 6.24
N CYS A 370 29.21 10.37 7.06
CA CYS A 370 29.07 10.50 8.52
C CYS A 370 28.31 11.75 8.99
N ASN A 371 28.25 12.81 8.18
CA ASN A 371 27.52 14.06 8.48
C ASN A 371 26.14 14.11 7.81
N LEU A 372 25.78 13.09 7.00
CA LEU A 372 24.52 13.04 6.27
C LEU A 372 23.52 12.07 6.90
N VAL A 373 22.30 12.54 7.13
CA VAL A 373 21.21 11.77 7.73
C VAL A 373 19.96 11.84 6.82
N PRO A 374 19.35 10.71 6.44
CA PRO A 374 18.18 10.76 5.59
C PRO A 374 16.92 11.14 6.37
N LEU A 375 16.26 12.21 5.93
CA LEU A 375 14.99 12.68 6.47
C LEU A 375 14.00 12.87 5.31
N CYS A 376 12.78 12.33 5.43
CA CYS A 376 11.73 12.69 4.48
C CYS A 376 11.39 14.18 4.64
N ARG A 377 10.90 14.82 3.56
CA ARG A 377 10.68 16.28 3.49
C ARG A 377 9.96 16.87 4.71
N ARG A 378 9.01 16.11 5.27
CA ARG A 378 8.22 16.43 6.46
C ARG A 378 9.09 16.53 7.74
N HIS A 379 9.95 15.56 7.99
CA HIS A 379 10.81 15.56 9.19
C HIS A 379 12.09 16.39 9.02
N HIS A 380 12.56 16.61 7.77
CA HIS A 380 13.55 17.64 7.50
C HIS A 380 12.99 19.02 7.88
N ARG A 381 11.76 19.36 7.45
CA ARG A 381 11.07 20.59 7.87
C ARG A 381 10.93 20.67 9.40
N ALA A 382 10.64 19.57 10.09
CA ALA A 382 10.60 19.55 11.55
C ALA A 382 11.95 19.95 12.18
N LYS A 383 13.07 19.40 11.71
CA LYS A 383 14.44 19.76 12.17
C LYS A 383 14.84 21.19 11.78
N THR A 384 14.35 21.72 10.66
CA THR A 384 14.70 23.07 10.19
C THR A 384 13.83 24.18 10.81
N HIS A 385 12.60 23.88 11.23
CA HIS A 385 11.57 24.88 11.54
C HIS A 385 10.87 24.71 12.89
N SER A 386 11.37 23.80 13.75
CA SER A 386 10.85 23.61 15.11
C SER A 386 12.01 23.32 16.07
N ARG A 387 11.70 23.01 17.33
CA ARG A 387 12.70 22.67 18.36
C ARG A 387 13.23 21.22 18.27
N TRP A 388 12.72 20.41 17.33
CA TRP A 388 13.25 19.07 17.04
C TRP A 388 14.71 19.14 16.61
N ARG A 389 15.59 18.41 17.30
CA ARG A 389 17.03 18.34 17.01
C ARG A 389 17.54 16.92 17.21
N TYR A 390 18.73 16.61 16.69
CA TYR A 390 19.40 15.35 16.95
C TYR A 390 20.91 15.49 17.07
N ALA A 391 21.55 14.52 17.72
CA ALA A 391 22.98 14.27 17.66
C ALA A 391 23.24 12.90 17.00
N ILE A 392 24.30 12.80 16.20
CA ILE A 392 24.79 11.52 15.69
C ILE A 392 25.60 10.87 16.80
N VAL A 393 25.17 9.70 17.28
CA VAL A 393 25.89 8.93 18.32
C VAL A 393 27.00 8.12 17.66
N LEU A 394 26.66 7.47 16.54
CA LEU A 394 27.57 6.88 15.56
C LEU A 394 26.83 6.84 14.21
N PRO A 395 27.51 6.68 13.06
CA PRO A 395 26.83 6.56 11.77
C PRO A 395 25.70 5.52 11.80
N GLY A 396 24.49 5.92 11.44
CA GLY A 396 23.29 5.07 11.50
C GLY A 396 22.53 5.08 12.83
N HIS A 397 23.03 5.75 13.88
CA HIS A 397 22.40 5.85 15.20
C HIS A 397 22.29 7.31 15.66
N TYR A 398 21.07 7.73 15.97
CA TYR A 398 20.72 9.14 16.14
C TYR A 398 19.94 9.35 17.44
N LEU A 399 20.46 10.20 18.33
CA LEU A 399 19.76 10.63 19.54
C LEU A 399 18.98 11.90 19.22
N TRP A 400 17.66 11.79 19.11
CA TRP A 400 16.76 12.93 18.96
C TRP A 400 16.38 13.55 20.30
N THR A 401 16.21 14.86 20.32
CA THR A 401 15.49 15.60 21.36
C THR A 401 14.25 16.25 20.74
N SER A 402 13.09 16.09 21.37
CA SER A 402 11.82 16.72 20.99
C SER A 402 11.71 18.17 21.49
N PRO A 403 10.68 18.93 21.05
CA PRO A 403 10.41 20.28 21.55
C PRO A 403 10.21 20.40 23.06
N ASN A 404 9.61 19.39 23.72
CA ASN A 404 9.45 19.36 25.18
C ASN A 404 10.53 18.51 25.89
N GLY A 405 11.64 18.21 25.21
CA GLY A 405 12.83 17.62 25.85
C GLY A 405 12.83 16.10 26.01
N ARG A 406 11.96 15.37 25.30
CA ARG A 406 11.95 13.90 25.26
C ARG A 406 13.03 13.35 24.33
N HIS A 407 13.59 12.21 24.68
CA HIS A 407 14.75 11.59 24.04
C HIS A 407 14.39 10.28 23.34
N PHE A 408 14.86 10.14 22.09
CA PHE A 408 14.64 8.96 21.28
C PHE A 408 15.95 8.52 20.61
N LEU A 409 16.37 7.28 20.84
CA LEU A 409 17.43 6.63 20.08
C LEU A 409 16.81 5.99 18.84
N VAL A 410 17.25 6.42 17.64
CA VAL A 410 16.80 5.89 16.35
C VAL A 410 17.97 5.20 15.66
N GLY A 411 17.80 3.93 15.29
CA GLY A 411 18.86 3.08 14.73
C GLY A 411 18.34 2.05 13.73
N PRO A 412 19.18 1.08 13.30
CA PRO A 412 18.75 -0.03 12.43
C PRO A 412 17.58 -0.82 13.00
N ASP A 413 17.58 -1.07 14.32
CA ASP A 413 16.58 -1.85 15.04
C ASP A 413 15.27 -1.09 15.33
N GLY A 414 15.15 0.17 14.88
CA GLY A 414 13.94 0.97 14.97
C GLY A 414 14.11 2.23 15.83
N THR A 415 13.22 2.42 16.80
CA THR A 415 13.17 3.61 17.68
C THR A 415 12.90 3.19 19.11
N GLN A 416 13.75 3.65 20.03
CA GLN A 416 13.63 3.46 21.47
C GLN A 416 13.44 4.83 22.14
N ALA A 417 12.35 5.03 22.88
CA ALA A 417 12.21 6.15 23.80
C ALA A 417 13.11 5.91 25.02
N LEU A 418 13.74 6.97 25.54
CA LEU A 418 14.72 6.87 26.64
C LEU A 418 14.23 7.47 27.97
N ASP A 419 13.12 8.22 27.98
CA ASP A 419 12.50 8.74 29.21
C ASP A 419 11.15 8.03 29.47
N ASP A 420 10.84 7.74 30.73
CA ASP A 420 9.56 7.16 31.16
C ASP A 420 8.36 8.10 30.92
N TYR A 421 7.18 7.53 30.64
CA TYR A 421 5.98 8.23 30.18
C TYR A 421 5.43 9.32 31.13
#